data_AF-A0A0F8XWN5-F1
#
_entry.id   AF-A0A0F8XWN5-F1
#
_cell.length_a   1.000
_cell.length_b   1.000
_cell.length_c   1.000
_cell.angle_alpha   90.00
_cell.angle_beta   90.00
_cell.angle_gamma   90.00
#
_symmetry.space_group_name_H-M   'P 1'
#
loop_
_entity.id
_entity.type
_entity.pdbx_description
1 polymer ?
#
loop_
_entity_poly.entity_id
_entity_poly.type
_entity_poly.pdbx_seq_one_letter_code
_entity_poly.pdbx_strand_id
1 'polypeptide(L)'
;MGIEISKDDSEYMYNIIQSIIEECGPRMPCSPQEAKGAEIVKKELEQTCDEVNVERFTCHPRAALGWINIDVLLVILSFSCFFLIQFFLETLLTLILAIIILGLNVFAYLVAIKEFFSYQEFIDPLYKEKESQNVIGKIHSEGEIKNLILFSGHIDSALQFNLLAYLKSLYPIISLLGFGILFLWIFISGIFSILTITTFIFSLPVIYEFFFNIAIWFLIIGGIPLVILLFFVSHGEKANKVPGAVDNLSAVAVVLGIGRYLKKNRDLIPKNTEIRLIALGCEEAFLRGAFRYVEAHKEELKKLNAVCINLEMIQDPKRNIVINYEPTTKTRHSEEIIQKVIKSAELVGITLKPSAMGGNSRLEKLFGKMTGGTDATAFSKSNIKAITIMATDFLKSIQYYHTYRDTLDKIEKGSLENVLKICVSYLKNESKSFLGDKIVSLWD
;
A
#
# COMPACT_ATOMS: atom_id res chain seq x y z
N MET A 1 -20.64 3.97 -30.67
CA MET A 1 -20.58 2.59 -30.14
C MET A 1 -20.01 2.62 -28.74
N GLY A 2 -20.77 2.07 -27.79
CA GLY A 2 -20.34 1.91 -26.40
C GLY A 2 -19.22 0.88 -26.28
N ILE A 3 -18.47 0.92 -25.18
CA ILE A 3 -17.48 -0.10 -24.85
C ILE A 3 -18.23 -1.28 -24.25
N GLU A 4 -18.23 -2.41 -24.96
CA GLU A 4 -18.88 -3.65 -24.52
C GLU A 4 -17.82 -4.68 -24.16
N ILE A 5 -17.94 -5.26 -22.96
CA ILE A 5 -17.08 -6.35 -22.52
C ILE A 5 -17.81 -7.65 -22.88
N SER A 6 -17.17 -8.49 -23.68
CA SER A 6 -17.75 -9.77 -24.08
C SER A 6 -17.94 -10.67 -22.86
N LYS A 7 -18.91 -11.59 -22.93
CA LYS A 7 -19.12 -12.58 -21.86
C LYS A 7 -17.86 -13.43 -21.62
N ASP A 8 -17.14 -13.79 -22.69
CA ASP A 8 -15.87 -14.52 -22.62
C ASP A 8 -14.79 -13.74 -21.86
N ASP A 9 -14.61 -12.45 -22.15
CA ASP A 9 -13.60 -11.63 -21.46
C ASP A 9 -14.00 -11.35 -20.00
N SER A 10 -15.29 -11.23 -19.71
CA SER A 10 -15.82 -11.15 -18.33
C SER A 10 -15.52 -12.45 -17.56
N GLU A 11 -15.92 -13.61 -18.08
CA GLU A 11 -15.69 -14.90 -17.42
C GLU A 11 -14.19 -15.20 -17.25
N TYR A 12 -13.37 -14.84 -18.24
CA TYR A 12 -11.92 -14.94 -18.15
C TYR A 12 -11.35 -14.23 -16.91
N MET A 13 -11.75 -12.98 -16.65
CA MET A 13 -11.21 -12.21 -15.52
C MET A 13 -11.51 -12.86 -14.16
N TYR A 14 -12.69 -13.46 -13.97
CA TYR A 14 -13.00 -14.18 -12.74
C TYR A 14 -12.27 -15.53 -12.66
N ASN A 15 -12.19 -16.25 -13.78
CA ASN A 15 -11.54 -17.56 -13.83
C ASN A 15 -10.04 -17.47 -13.57
N ILE A 16 -9.34 -16.47 -14.12
CA ILE A 16 -7.89 -16.35 -13.91
C ILE A 16 -7.54 -16.08 -12.44
N ILE A 17 -8.38 -15.34 -11.71
CA ILE A 17 -8.23 -15.15 -10.25
C ILE A 17 -8.34 -16.51 -9.54
N GLN A 18 -9.39 -17.28 -9.84
CA GLN A 18 -9.60 -18.60 -9.24
C GLN A 18 -8.43 -19.55 -9.54
N SER A 19 -7.99 -19.62 -10.80
CA SER A 19 -6.86 -20.46 -11.21
C SER A 19 -5.58 -20.11 -10.47
N ILE A 20 -5.23 -18.82 -10.35
CA ILE A 20 -4.04 -18.40 -9.60
C ILE A 20 -4.16 -18.75 -8.12
N ILE A 21 -5.35 -18.64 -7.51
CA ILE A 21 -5.57 -19.05 -6.12
C ILE A 21 -5.39 -20.56 -5.94
N GLU A 22 -5.96 -21.37 -6.82
CA GLU A 22 -5.90 -22.83 -6.73
C GLU A 22 -4.50 -23.39 -7.03
N GLU A 23 -3.84 -22.83 -8.04
CA GLU A 23 -2.53 -23.31 -8.47
C GLU A 23 -1.39 -22.82 -7.56
N CYS A 24 -1.43 -21.57 -7.11
CA CYS A 24 -0.34 -20.98 -6.33
C CYS A 24 -0.59 -21.04 -4.83
N GLY A 25 -1.85 -20.91 -4.39
CA GLY A 25 -2.16 -20.55 -3.00
C GLY A 25 -1.66 -19.14 -2.66
N PRO A 26 -1.63 -18.76 -1.37
CA PRO A 26 -1.14 -17.46 -0.91
C PRO A 26 0.26 -17.11 -1.45
N ARG A 27 0.42 -15.87 -1.93
CA ARG A 27 1.61 -15.35 -2.64
C ARG A 27 2.29 -14.24 -1.84
N MET A 28 2.64 -14.48 -0.58
CA MET A 28 3.33 -13.44 0.21
C MET A 28 4.59 -12.92 -0.51
N PRO A 29 5.00 -11.66 -0.26
CA PRO A 29 6.21 -11.08 -0.83
C PRO A 29 7.46 -11.99 -0.75
N CYS A 30 8.16 -12.10 -1.87
CA CYS A 30 9.31 -12.96 -2.14
C CYS A 30 9.10 -14.45 -1.84
N SER A 31 7.88 -14.96 -2.01
CA SER A 31 7.60 -16.39 -1.86
C SER A 31 7.75 -17.14 -3.19
N PRO A 32 8.04 -18.46 -3.14
CA PRO A 32 7.94 -19.29 -4.35
C PRO A 32 6.56 -19.24 -5.02
N GLN A 33 5.50 -19.03 -4.23
CA GLN A 33 4.13 -18.89 -4.72
C GLN A 33 3.92 -17.58 -5.49
N GLU A 34 4.50 -16.47 -5.04
CA GLU A 34 4.52 -15.21 -5.79
C GLU A 34 5.22 -15.39 -7.14
N ALA A 35 6.39 -16.04 -7.17
CA ALA A 35 7.09 -16.36 -8.43
C ALA A 35 6.25 -17.26 -9.36
N LYS A 36 5.53 -18.23 -8.79
CA LYS A 36 4.60 -19.07 -9.58
C LYS A 36 3.44 -18.25 -10.15
N GLY A 37 2.85 -17.34 -9.37
CA GLY A 37 1.82 -16.41 -9.83
C GLY A 37 2.31 -15.50 -10.95
N ALA A 38 3.51 -14.94 -10.80
CA ALA A 38 4.17 -14.13 -11.83
C ALA A 38 4.39 -14.92 -13.13
N GLU A 39 4.77 -16.20 -13.06
CA GLU A 39 4.93 -17.05 -14.24
C GLU A 39 3.59 -17.32 -14.96
N ILE A 40 2.48 -17.46 -14.22
CA ILE A 40 1.14 -17.57 -14.83
C ILE A 40 0.79 -16.27 -15.56
N VAL A 41 0.95 -15.12 -14.89
CA VAL A 41 0.69 -13.80 -15.49
C VAL A 41 1.54 -13.56 -16.73
N LYS A 42 2.83 -13.93 -16.70
CA LYS A 42 3.73 -13.87 -17.85
C LYS A 42 3.16 -14.59 -19.07
N LYS A 43 2.70 -15.84 -18.88
CA LYS A 43 2.11 -16.65 -19.97
C LYS A 43 0.82 -16.04 -20.52
N GLU A 44 0.02 -15.41 -19.68
CA GLU A 44 -1.19 -14.71 -20.11
C GLU A 44 -0.87 -13.43 -20.90
N LEU A 45 0.15 -12.68 -20.47
CA LEU A 45 0.63 -11.50 -21.21
C LEU A 45 1.27 -11.90 -22.55
N GLU A 46 2.00 -13.01 -22.64
CA GLU A 46 2.61 -13.48 -23.90
C GLU A 46 1.57 -13.77 -24.99
N GLN A 47 0.32 -14.05 -24.59
CA GLN A 47 -0.77 -14.26 -25.54
C GLN A 47 -1.35 -12.95 -26.08
N THR A 48 -1.12 -11.81 -25.43
CA THR A 48 -1.83 -10.55 -25.74
C THR A 48 -0.92 -9.36 -26.01
N CYS A 49 0.33 -9.40 -25.55
CA CYS A 49 1.35 -8.37 -25.72
C CYS A 49 2.33 -8.68 -26.85
N ASP A 50 3.01 -7.65 -27.33
CA ASP A 50 4.03 -7.73 -28.38
C ASP A 50 5.40 -8.17 -27.79
N GLU A 51 5.71 -7.75 -26.56
CA GLU A 51 6.88 -8.17 -25.77
C GLU A 51 6.46 -8.45 -24.32
N VAL A 52 7.09 -9.42 -23.66
CA VAL A 52 6.93 -9.66 -22.22
C VAL A 52 8.30 -9.82 -21.55
N ASN A 53 8.54 -9.06 -20.48
CA ASN A 53 9.76 -9.09 -19.69
C ASN A 53 9.42 -9.42 -18.23
N VAL A 54 10.30 -10.19 -17.58
CA VAL A 54 10.28 -10.39 -16.13
C VAL A 54 11.50 -9.69 -15.56
N GLU A 55 11.27 -8.66 -14.74
CA GLU A 55 12.31 -7.86 -14.12
C GLU A 55 12.48 -8.29 -12.67
N ARG A 56 13.61 -8.93 -12.38
CA ARG A 56 13.92 -9.40 -11.02
C ARG A 56 14.57 -8.31 -10.19
N PHE A 57 14.25 -8.29 -8.91
CA PHE A 57 14.86 -7.41 -7.91
C PHE A 57 14.99 -8.13 -6.57
N THR A 58 15.80 -7.56 -5.66
CA THR A 58 15.89 -8.03 -4.28
C THR A 58 15.30 -7.03 -3.30
N CYS A 59 14.78 -7.56 -2.19
CA CYS A 59 14.35 -6.78 -1.05
C CYS A 59 14.32 -7.60 0.25
N HIS A 60 14.04 -6.94 1.38
CA HIS A 60 13.84 -7.58 2.68
C HIS A 60 12.36 -7.51 3.09
N PRO A 61 11.48 -8.37 2.54
CA PRO A 61 10.03 -8.21 2.64
C PRO A 61 9.50 -8.20 4.08
N ARG A 62 10.25 -8.78 5.02
CA ARG A 62 9.87 -8.86 6.43
C ARG A 62 10.16 -7.60 7.24
N ALA A 63 10.98 -6.69 6.74
CA ALA A 63 11.23 -5.41 7.39
C ALA A 63 9.96 -4.53 7.37
N ALA A 64 9.20 -4.57 6.27
CA ALA A 64 8.00 -3.76 6.06
C ALA A 64 6.96 -3.84 7.20
N LEU A 65 6.70 -5.01 7.79
CA LEU A 65 5.84 -5.11 8.99
C LEU A 65 6.62 -5.46 10.25
N GLY A 66 7.93 -5.65 10.12
CA GLY A 66 8.84 -5.96 11.22
C GLY A 66 9.10 -4.76 12.13
N TRP A 67 8.94 -3.53 11.62
CA TRP A 67 9.07 -2.30 12.41
C TRP A 67 8.15 -2.28 13.64
N ILE A 68 6.94 -2.85 13.54
CA ILE A 68 5.98 -2.92 14.65
C ILE A 68 6.60 -3.66 15.83
N ASN A 69 7.23 -4.81 15.59
CA ASN A 69 7.86 -5.60 16.64
C ASN A 69 9.06 -4.87 17.25
N ILE A 70 9.87 -4.23 16.42
CA ILE A 70 11.03 -3.45 16.89
C ILE A 70 10.55 -2.31 17.80
N ASP A 71 9.60 -1.50 17.35
CA ASP A 71 9.13 -0.33 18.10
C ASP A 71 8.43 -0.74 19.40
N VAL A 72 7.61 -1.78 19.39
CA VAL A 72 6.96 -2.28 20.61
C VAL A 72 8.00 -2.75 21.63
N LEU A 73 9.05 -3.46 21.21
CA LEU A 73 10.12 -3.91 22.11
C LEU A 73 10.92 -2.72 22.66
N LEU A 74 11.26 -1.73 21.83
CA LEU A 74 11.94 -0.51 22.27
C LEU A 74 11.11 0.28 23.27
N VAL A 75 9.81 0.41 23.04
CA VAL A 75 8.88 1.10 23.93
C VAL A 75 8.69 0.35 25.25
N ILE A 76 8.57 -0.99 25.24
CA ILE A 76 8.50 -1.79 26.46
C ILE A 76 9.79 -1.65 27.29
N LEU A 77 10.96 -1.65 26.63
CA LEU A 77 12.23 -1.42 27.31
C LEU A 77 12.30 -0.01 27.90
N SER A 78 11.80 0.99 27.17
CA SER A 78 11.70 2.38 27.65
C SER A 78 10.79 2.52 28.88
N PHE A 79 9.61 1.88 28.89
CA PHE A 79 8.77 1.78 30.09
C PHE A 79 9.53 1.13 31.26
N SER A 80 10.24 0.04 30.99
CA SER A 80 11.00 -0.68 32.02
C SER A 80 12.08 0.22 32.63
N CYS A 81 12.85 0.93 31.80
CA CYS A 81 13.83 1.92 32.26
C CYS A 81 13.17 3.06 33.07
N PHE A 82 11.99 3.53 32.65
CA PHE A 82 11.25 4.57 33.37
C PHE A 82 10.90 4.13 34.80
N PHE A 83 10.37 2.91 34.99
CA PHE A 83 10.04 2.42 36.34
C PHE A 83 11.28 2.14 37.19
N LEU A 84 12.41 1.79 36.57
CA LEU A 84 13.67 1.62 37.30
C LEU A 84 14.19 2.93 37.93
N ILE A 85 13.88 4.10 37.33
CA ILE A 85 14.30 5.40 37.88
C ILE A 85 13.80 5.63 39.31
N GLN A 86 12.63 5.09 39.68
CA GLN A 86 12.07 5.22 41.03
C GLN A 86 13.02 4.75 42.13
N PHE A 87 13.87 3.75 41.84
CA PHE A 87 14.81 3.19 42.82
C PHE A 87 16.12 3.98 42.95
N PHE A 88 16.38 4.92 42.03
CA PHE A 88 17.66 5.59 41.90
C PHE A 88 17.50 7.12 41.73
N LEU A 89 16.41 7.67 42.24
CA LEU A 89 16.09 9.10 42.14
C LEU A 89 17.28 9.96 42.59
N GLU A 90 17.51 11.05 41.84
CA GLU A 90 18.57 12.04 42.11
C GLU A 90 20.01 11.51 42.01
N THR A 91 20.22 10.28 41.52
CA THR A 91 21.55 9.73 41.27
C THR A 91 21.99 9.89 39.82
N LEU A 92 23.28 9.71 39.55
CA LEU A 92 23.82 9.62 38.18
C LEU A 92 23.13 8.52 37.36
N LEU A 93 22.64 7.46 38.00
CA LEU A 93 21.94 6.38 37.32
C LEU A 93 20.58 6.85 36.77
N THR A 94 19.88 7.79 37.43
CA THR A 94 18.68 8.42 36.87
C THR A 94 19.00 9.16 35.57
N LEU A 95 20.11 9.90 35.52
CA LEU A 95 20.54 10.59 34.31
C LEU A 95 20.82 9.59 33.17
N ILE A 96 21.55 8.51 33.47
CA ILE A 96 21.87 7.46 32.49
C ILE A 96 20.59 6.82 31.96
N LEU A 97 19.65 6.45 32.84
CA LEU A 97 18.38 5.85 32.45
C LEU A 97 17.53 6.82 31.62
N ALA A 98 17.49 8.11 31.95
CA ALA A 98 16.79 9.11 31.15
C ALA A 98 17.40 9.25 29.74
N ILE A 99 18.72 9.22 29.61
CA ILE A 99 19.40 9.24 28.30
C ILE A 99 19.07 7.97 27.50
N ILE A 100 19.04 6.80 28.14
CA ILE A 100 18.66 5.53 27.50
C ILE A 100 17.21 5.60 27.01
N ILE A 101 16.27 6.05 27.84
CA ILE A 101 14.87 6.23 27.46
C ILE A 101 14.76 7.16 26.24
N LEU A 102 15.46 8.29 26.24
CA LEU A 102 15.47 9.20 25.10
C LEU A 102 16.01 8.52 23.83
N GLY A 103 17.14 7.83 23.93
CA GLY A 103 17.76 7.11 22.80
C GLY A 103 16.86 6.03 22.21
N LEU A 104 16.23 5.21 23.06
CA LEU A 104 15.29 4.16 22.64
C LEU A 104 14.09 4.75 21.89
N ASN A 105 13.50 5.82 22.42
CA ASN A 105 12.30 6.43 21.82
C ASN A 105 12.62 7.24 20.56
N VAL A 106 13.78 7.91 20.49
CA VAL A 106 14.25 8.55 19.26
C VAL A 106 14.48 7.49 18.18
N PHE A 107 15.09 6.35 18.53
CA PHE A 107 15.29 5.27 17.57
C PHE A 107 13.95 4.66 17.11
N ALA A 108 13.02 4.37 18.03
CA ALA A 108 11.67 3.89 17.67
C ALA A 108 10.93 4.90 16.76
N TYR A 109 11.00 6.20 17.07
CA TYR A 109 10.43 7.24 16.22
C TYR A 109 11.04 7.22 14.80
N LEU A 110 12.36 7.10 14.70
CA LEU A 110 13.04 7.02 13.40
C LEU A 110 12.61 5.78 12.62
N VAL A 111 12.51 4.62 13.27
CA VAL A 111 12.02 3.38 12.66
C VAL A 111 10.60 3.58 12.11
N ALA A 112 9.64 4.04 12.90
CA ALA A 112 8.28 4.31 12.44
C ALA A 112 8.22 5.30 11.26
N ILE A 113 8.95 6.42 11.33
CA ILE A 113 8.93 7.46 10.29
C ILE A 113 9.55 6.96 8.99
N LYS A 114 10.68 6.25 9.08
CA LYS A 114 11.41 5.77 7.91
C LYS A 114 10.69 4.60 7.26
N GLU A 115 10.36 3.56 8.03
CA GLU A 115 9.69 2.36 7.50
C GLU A 115 8.25 2.65 7.11
N PHE A 116 7.39 3.05 8.05
CA PHE A 116 5.95 3.09 7.80
C PHE A 116 5.46 4.36 7.11
N PHE A 117 5.96 5.54 7.50
CA PHE A 117 5.46 6.80 6.91
C PHE A 117 6.20 7.22 5.63
N SER A 118 7.43 6.74 5.42
CA SER A 118 8.23 7.14 4.26
C SER A 118 8.47 6.01 3.26
N TYR A 119 8.29 4.75 3.66
CA TYR A 119 8.64 3.54 2.90
C TYR A 119 10.12 3.51 2.52
N GLN A 120 10.97 3.92 3.47
CA GLN A 120 12.42 3.85 3.37
C GLN A 120 12.90 2.59 4.10
N GLU A 121 13.68 1.79 3.39
CA GLU A 121 14.29 0.52 3.84
C GLU A 121 15.41 0.78 4.87
N PHE A 122 15.04 1.16 6.08
CA PHE A 122 15.91 1.63 7.18
C PHE A 122 16.33 0.49 8.13
N ILE A 123 15.41 -0.39 8.52
CA ILE A 123 15.70 -1.56 9.36
C ILE A 123 15.98 -2.82 8.54
N ASP A 124 15.84 -2.72 7.22
CA ASP A 124 16.08 -3.77 6.24
C ASP A 124 17.31 -4.65 6.51
N PRO A 125 18.50 -4.11 6.84
CA PRO A 125 19.68 -4.93 7.13
C PRO A 125 19.54 -5.93 8.28
N LEU A 126 18.51 -5.77 9.14
CA LEU A 126 18.19 -6.71 10.23
C LEU A 126 17.38 -7.93 9.75
N TYR A 127 16.90 -7.91 8.52
CA TYR A 127 16.06 -8.94 7.93
C TYR A 127 16.80 -9.67 6.81
N LYS A 128 16.24 -10.80 6.38
CA LYS A 128 16.83 -11.60 5.29
C LYS A 128 16.42 -11.04 3.94
N GLU A 129 17.40 -10.80 3.07
CA GLU A 129 17.20 -10.44 1.67
C GLU A 129 16.62 -11.64 0.89
N LYS A 130 15.70 -11.34 -0.03
CA LYS A 130 15.08 -12.32 -0.92
C LYS A 130 14.83 -11.71 -2.31
N GLU A 131 14.65 -12.56 -3.30
CA GLU A 131 14.29 -12.18 -4.67
C GLU A 131 12.77 -12.06 -4.84
N SER A 132 12.34 -11.12 -5.68
CA SER A 132 10.99 -11.01 -6.25
C SER A 132 11.11 -10.48 -7.70
N GLN A 133 9.97 -10.26 -8.36
CA GLN A 133 9.91 -9.90 -9.76
C GLN A 133 8.67 -9.08 -10.10
N ASN A 134 8.83 -8.16 -11.05
CA ASN A 134 7.74 -7.54 -11.79
C ASN A 134 7.58 -8.25 -13.14
N VAL A 135 6.35 -8.35 -13.64
CA VAL A 135 6.05 -8.87 -14.98
C VAL A 135 5.47 -7.75 -15.82
N ILE A 136 6.11 -7.45 -16.96
CA ILE A 136 5.78 -6.33 -17.83
C ILE A 136 5.44 -6.86 -19.21
N GLY A 137 4.20 -6.66 -19.65
CA GLY A 137 3.78 -6.84 -21.04
C GLY A 137 3.74 -5.50 -21.77
N LYS A 138 4.33 -5.41 -22.96
CA LYS A 138 4.36 -4.20 -23.78
C LYS A 138 3.50 -4.37 -25.04
N ILE A 139 2.75 -3.34 -25.36
CA ILE A 139 1.95 -3.24 -26.58
C ILE A 139 2.35 -1.95 -27.29
N HIS A 140 2.83 -2.05 -28.52
CA HIS A 140 3.36 -0.92 -29.27
C HIS A 140 2.31 -0.34 -30.22
N SER A 141 2.24 0.99 -30.29
CA SER A 141 1.59 1.68 -31.42
C SER A 141 2.50 1.74 -32.64
N GLU A 142 1.95 2.06 -33.80
CA GLU A 142 2.74 2.36 -34.99
C GLU A 142 3.53 3.69 -34.85
N GLY A 143 4.77 3.69 -35.35
CA GLY A 143 5.63 4.88 -35.42
C GLY A 143 6.56 5.07 -34.20
N GLU A 144 7.18 6.25 -34.13
CA GLU A 144 8.08 6.62 -33.03
C GLU A 144 7.28 6.80 -31.72
N ILE A 145 7.65 6.08 -30.66
CA ILE A 145 7.00 6.15 -29.35
C ILE A 145 7.41 7.44 -28.61
N LYS A 146 6.42 8.21 -28.14
CA LYS A 146 6.60 9.48 -27.42
C LYS A 146 5.84 9.54 -26.10
N ASN A 147 4.84 8.68 -25.94
CA ASN A 147 4.01 8.57 -24.75
C ASN A 147 4.04 7.14 -24.22
N LEU A 148 3.85 6.98 -22.92
CA LEU A 148 3.76 5.69 -22.25
C LEU A 148 2.57 5.70 -21.29
N ILE A 149 1.65 4.75 -21.45
CA ILE A 149 0.54 4.54 -20.51
C ILE A 149 0.74 3.18 -19.85
N LEU A 150 0.83 3.17 -18.52
CA LEU A 150 0.97 1.97 -17.73
C LEU A 150 -0.36 1.65 -17.04
N PHE A 151 -0.80 0.41 -17.13
CA PHE A 151 -1.82 -0.16 -16.25
C PHE A 151 -1.14 -1.19 -15.35
N SER A 152 -1.34 -1.05 -14.04
CA SER A 152 -0.68 -1.90 -13.06
C SER A 152 -1.63 -2.42 -12.00
N GLY A 153 -1.30 -3.58 -11.44
CA GLY A 153 -1.80 -4.13 -10.20
C GLY A 153 -0.71 -5.04 -9.61
N HIS A 154 -0.87 -5.53 -8.39
CA HIS A 154 0.17 -6.35 -7.75
C HIS A 154 -0.22 -7.84 -7.63
N ILE A 155 0.78 -8.72 -7.80
CA ILE A 155 0.60 -10.19 -7.84
C ILE A 155 0.82 -10.85 -6.48
N ASP A 156 1.60 -10.21 -5.61
CA ASP A 156 1.75 -10.66 -4.23
C ASP A 156 0.46 -10.46 -3.45
N SER A 157 0.33 -11.20 -2.35
CA SER A 157 -0.81 -11.08 -1.43
C SER A 157 -0.31 -10.79 -0.03
N ALA A 158 -1.09 -10.04 0.74
CA ALA A 158 -0.77 -9.67 2.11
C ALA A 158 -0.24 -10.81 2.98
N LEU A 159 0.64 -10.42 3.89
CA LEU A 159 0.88 -11.23 5.08
C LEU A 159 -0.37 -11.19 5.96
N GLN A 160 -0.79 -12.33 6.53
CA GLN A 160 -2.01 -12.34 7.33
C GLN A 160 -1.90 -11.42 8.56
N PHE A 161 -2.81 -10.46 8.64
CA PHE A 161 -3.00 -9.60 9.82
C PHE A 161 -3.76 -10.41 10.86
N ASN A 162 -3.02 -11.01 11.79
CA ASN A 162 -3.57 -11.90 12.81
C ASN A 162 -4.60 -11.18 13.68
N LEU A 163 -4.32 -9.94 14.09
CA LEU A 163 -5.25 -9.20 14.93
C LEU A 163 -6.59 -9.00 14.22
N LEU A 164 -6.59 -8.66 12.93
CA LEU A 164 -7.81 -8.55 12.15
C LEU A 164 -8.50 -9.90 11.95
N ALA A 165 -7.73 -10.95 11.64
CA ALA A 165 -8.23 -12.30 11.42
C ALA A 165 -8.94 -12.87 12.67
N TYR A 166 -8.40 -12.62 13.87
CA TYR A 166 -8.92 -13.21 15.10
C TYR A 166 -9.86 -12.28 15.88
N LEU A 167 -9.56 -10.97 15.96
CA LEU A 167 -10.32 -10.01 16.75
C LEU A 167 -11.49 -9.39 15.97
N LYS A 168 -11.51 -9.49 14.63
CA LYS A 168 -12.59 -8.98 13.77
C LYS A 168 -12.93 -7.51 14.10
N SER A 169 -14.13 -7.21 14.58
CA SER A 169 -14.58 -5.85 14.92
C SER A 169 -13.82 -5.21 16.08
N LEU A 170 -13.13 -5.98 16.93
CA LEU A 170 -12.29 -5.45 18.00
C LEU A 170 -10.92 -4.99 17.49
N TYR A 171 -10.50 -5.41 16.29
CA TYR A 171 -9.19 -5.04 15.72
C TYR A 171 -8.94 -3.53 15.68
N PRO A 172 -9.84 -2.69 15.13
CA PRO A 172 -9.58 -1.26 15.04
C PRO A 172 -9.39 -0.61 16.42
N ILE A 173 -10.12 -1.09 17.44
CA ILE A 173 -10.03 -0.58 18.81
C ILE A 173 -8.69 -0.98 19.43
N ILE A 174 -8.31 -2.26 19.36
CA ILE A 174 -7.05 -2.74 19.94
C ILE A 174 -5.85 -2.13 19.23
N SER A 175 -5.87 -2.04 17.90
CA SER A 175 -4.80 -1.40 17.13
C SER A 175 -4.70 0.09 17.45
N LEU A 176 -5.81 0.80 17.55
CA LEU A 176 -5.81 2.23 17.92
C LEU A 176 -5.23 2.46 19.31
N LEU A 177 -5.61 1.63 20.30
CA LEU A 177 -5.06 1.72 21.66
C LEU A 177 -3.57 1.38 21.69
N GLY A 178 -3.16 0.28 21.04
CA GLY A 178 -1.77 -0.15 21.00
C GLY A 178 -0.85 0.88 20.34
N PHE A 179 -1.17 1.29 19.10
CA PHE A 179 -0.38 2.29 18.38
C PHE A 179 -0.50 3.67 19.03
N GLY A 180 -1.68 4.02 19.56
CA GLY A 180 -1.87 5.27 20.30
C GLY A 180 -0.93 5.36 21.49
N ILE A 181 -0.82 4.30 22.28
CA ILE A 181 0.05 4.25 23.46
C ILE A 181 1.52 4.20 23.06
N LEU A 182 1.87 3.47 22.00
CA LEU A 182 3.21 3.45 21.42
C LEU A 182 3.67 4.87 21.07
N PHE A 183 2.90 5.61 20.26
CA PHE A 183 3.29 6.95 19.82
C PHE A 183 3.19 8.01 20.93
N LEU A 184 2.17 7.93 21.79
CA LEU A 184 2.05 8.85 22.93
C LEU A 184 3.18 8.65 23.94
N TRP A 185 3.58 7.40 24.20
CA TRP A 185 4.70 7.12 25.09
C TRP A 185 6.01 7.66 24.53
N ILE A 186 6.31 7.43 23.24
CA ILE A 186 7.50 7.99 22.58
C ILE A 186 7.60 9.50 22.84
N PHE A 187 6.49 10.24 22.70
CA PHE A 187 6.47 11.68 22.93
C PHE A 187 6.58 12.07 24.41
N ILE A 188 5.75 11.50 25.28
CA ILE A 188 5.70 11.85 26.71
C ILE A 188 6.99 11.48 27.43
N SER A 189 7.53 10.28 27.17
CA SER A 189 8.79 9.84 27.77
C SER A 189 10.00 10.59 27.24
N GLY A 190 9.94 11.10 26.00
CA GLY A 190 10.92 12.04 25.46
C GLY A 190 10.94 13.35 26.24
N ILE A 191 9.77 13.95 26.50
CA ILE A 191 9.64 15.15 27.35
C ILE A 191 10.17 14.87 28.76
N PHE A 192 9.74 13.76 29.38
CA PHE A 192 10.23 13.36 30.69
C PHE A 192 11.76 13.25 30.73
N SER A 193 12.36 12.63 29.72
CA SER A 193 13.81 12.43 29.65
C SER A 193 14.55 13.76 29.56
N ILE A 194 14.10 14.65 28.66
CA ILE A 194 14.69 15.99 28.50
C ILE A 194 14.59 16.80 29.80
N LEU A 195 13.41 16.77 30.44
CA LEU A 195 13.21 17.45 31.72
C LEU A 195 14.13 16.87 32.79
N THR A 196 14.21 15.55 32.92
CA THR A 196 15.06 14.87 33.92
C THR A 196 16.55 15.20 33.72
N ILE A 197 17.02 15.22 32.48
CA ILE A 197 18.40 15.63 32.14
C ILE A 197 18.61 17.10 32.54
N THR A 198 17.67 17.97 32.20
CA THR A 198 17.74 19.41 32.53
C THR A 198 17.73 19.63 34.04
N THR A 199 16.85 18.95 34.78
CA THR A 199 16.78 19.07 36.23
C THR A 199 18.05 18.59 36.90
N PHE A 200 18.69 17.54 36.38
CA PHE A 200 19.98 17.07 36.89
C PHE A 200 21.10 18.08 36.65
N ILE A 201 21.16 18.71 35.45
CA ILE A 201 22.20 19.70 35.09
C ILE A 201 22.07 20.99 35.91
N PHE A 202 20.84 21.45 36.14
CA PHE A 202 20.57 22.72 36.82
C PHE A 202 20.18 22.56 38.30
N SER A 203 20.27 21.34 38.85
CA SER A 203 19.91 21.02 40.23
C SER A 203 18.48 21.45 40.60
N LEU A 204 17.53 21.22 39.70
CA LEU A 204 16.09 21.48 39.91
C LEU A 204 15.37 20.21 40.43
N PRO A 205 14.20 20.34 41.07
CA PRO A 205 13.44 19.18 41.54
C PRO A 205 12.87 18.37 40.37
N VAL A 206 13.00 17.04 40.45
CA VAL A 206 12.46 16.11 39.45
C VAL A 206 10.95 15.93 39.65
N ILE A 207 10.14 16.16 38.62
CA ILE A 207 8.68 15.97 38.66
C ILE A 207 8.26 14.52 38.33
N TYR A 208 8.95 13.53 38.91
CA TYR A 208 8.76 12.11 38.58
C TYR A 208 7.33 11.62 38.84
N GLU A 209 6.73 12.02 39.96
CA GLU A 209 5.38 11.57 40.35
C GLU A 209 4.29 11.91 39.32
N PHE A 210 4.40 13.08 38.68
CA PHE A 210 3.48 13.49 37.62
C PHE A 210 3.54 12.51 36.43
N PHE A 211 4.75 12.21 35.96
CA PHE A 211 4.95 11.26 34.86
C PHE A 211 4.67 9.82 35.26
N PHE A 212 4.90 9.45 36.52
CA PHE A 212 4.59 8.12 37.04
C PHE A 212 3.11 7.83 36.94
N ASN A 213 2.26 8.77 37.35
CA ASN A 213 0.81 8.64 37.21
C ASN A 213 0.39 8.47 35.74
N ILE A 214 0.98 9.23 34.82
CA ILE A 214 0.71 9.08 33.38
C ILE A 214 1.13 7.70 32.89
N ALA A 215 2.33 7.24 33.25
CA ALA A 215 2.86 5.94 32.84
C ALA A 215 1.97 4.78 33.34
N ILE A 216 1.49 4.85 34.59
CA ILE A 216 0.55 3.86 35.14
C ILE A 216 -0.76 3.85 34.35
N TRP A 217 -1.37 5.01 34.08
CA TRP A 217 -2.59 5.06 33.27
C TRP A 217 -2.38 4.54 31.85
N PHE A 218 -1.22 4.82 31.24
CA PHE A 218 -0.87 4.28 29.93
C PHE A 218 -0.76 2.75 29.97
N LEU A 219 -0.16 2.16 31.01
CA LEU A 219 -0.12 0.71 31.16
C LEU A 219 -1.50 0.09 31.40
N ILE A 220 -2.35 0.72 32.22
CA ILE A 220 -3.70 0.24 32.50
C ILE A 220 -4.56 0.23 31.23
N ILE A 221 -4.53 1.32 30.46
CA ILE A 221 -5.35 1.48 29.25
C ILE A 221 -4.75 0.73 28.06
N GLY A 222 -3.42 0.74 27.98
CA GLY A 222 -2.67 0.45 26.77
C GLY A 222 -1.70 -0.72 26.82
N GLY A 223 -1.33 -1.20 28.01
CA GLY A 223 -0.29 -2.22 28.17
C GLY A 223 -0.62 -3.52 27.45
N ILE A 224 -1.84 -4.02 27.61
CA ILE A 224 -2.30 -5.23 26.91
C ILE A 224 -2.38 -4.98 25.38
N PRO A 225 -3.09 -3.95 24.88
CA PRO A 225 -3.08 -3.61 23.45
C PRO A 225 -1.67 -3.48 22.84
N LEU A 226 -0.74 -2.84 23.55
CA LEU A 226 0.65 -2.68 23.12
C LEU A 226 1.36 -4.02 22.95
N VAL A 227 1.27 -4.93 23.94
CA VAL A 227 1.88 -6.27 23.85
C VAL A 227 1.23 -7.10 22.75
N ILE A 228 -0.08 -6.97 22.55
CA ILE A 228 -0.80 -7.68 21.48
C ILE A 228 -0.26 -7.30 20.09
N LEU A 229 0.28 -6.09 19.89
CA LEU A 229 0.89 -5.69 18.61
C LEU A 229 2.09 -6.57 18.20
N LEU A 230 2.78 -7.23 19.13
CA LEU A 230 3.86 -8.19 18.79
C LEU A 230 3.36 -9.37 17.93
N PHE A 231 2.05 -9.61 17.95
CA PHE A 231 1.40 -10.69 17.22
C PHE A 231 0.71 -10.20 15.94
N PHE A 232 0.97 -8.95 15.49
CA PHE A 232 0.32 -8.34 14.33
C PHE A 232 0.37 -9.24 13.09
N VAL A 233 1.53 -9.81 12.81
CA VAL A 233 1.74 -10.82 11.75
C VAL A 233 2.51 -12.02 12.31
N SER A 234 2.22 -13.21 11.79
CA SER A 234 2.98 -14.41 12.11
C SER A 234 4.43 -14.36 11.57
N HIS A 235 5.32 -15.12 12.18
CA HIS A 235 6.71 -15.24 11.73
C HIS A 235 6.83 -16.20 10.54
N GLY A 236 7.71 -15.87 9.59
CA GLY A 236 8.05 -16.71 8.45
C GLY A 236 6.85 -17.11 7.60
N GLU A 237 6.85 -18.32 7.08
CA GLU A 237 5.83 -18.86 6.17
C GLU A 237 4.45 -18.99 6.82
N LYS A 238 4.35 -18.99 8.15
CA LYS A 238 3.05 -19.04 8.85
C LYS A 238 2.17 -17.81 8.57
N ALA A 239 2.74 -16.73 8.05
CA ALA A 239 2.01 -15.55 7.61
C ALA A 239 1.39 -15.70 6.21
N ASN A 240 1.84 -16.67 5.40
CA ASN A 240 1.41 -16.85 4.02
C ASN A 240 0.06 -17.57 3.96
N LYS A 241 -1.02 -16.83 4.23
CA LYS A 241 -2.39 -17.39 4.35
C LYS A 241 -3.45 -16.67 3.53
N VAL A 242 -3.14 -15.51 2.96
CA VAL A 242 -4.11 -14.64 2.28
C VAL A 242 -4.23 -15.04 0.80
N PRO A 243 -5.41 -15.46 0.32
CA PRO A 243 -5.61 -15.77 -1.09
C PRO A 243 -5.63 -14.54 -2.00
N GLY A 244 -5.79 -13.33 -1.47
CA GLY A 244 -5.57 -12.09 -2.21
C GLY A 244 -6.44 -11.92 -3.45
N ALA A 245 -7.70 -12.36 -3.36
CA ALA A 245 -8.61 -12.33 -4.51
C ALA A 245 -9.00 -10.89 -4.85
N VAL A 246 -9.50 -10.14 -3.85
CA VAL A 246 -9.74 -8.71 -3.99
C VAL A 246 -8.41 -7.98 -4.00
N ASP A 247 -7.50 -8.34 -3.09
CA ASP A 247 -6.22 -7.67 -2.84
C ASP A 247 -5.00 -8.57 -3.19
N ASN A 248 -4.56 -8.61 -4.44
CA ASN A 248 -4.99 -7.76 -5.55
C ASN A 248 -5.07 -8.48 -6.91
N LEU A 249 -5.37 -9.78 -6.90
CA LEU A 249 -5.62 -10.52 -8.14
C LEU A 249 -6.75 -9.92 -8.97
N SER A 250 -7.70 -9.22 -8.34
CA SER A 250 -8.76 -8.48 -9.00
C SER A 250 -8.22 -7.43 -9.99
N ALA A 251 -7.19 -6.67 -9.61
CA ALA A 251 -6.52 -5.72 -10.48
C ALA A 251 -5.71 -6.40 -11.57
N VAL A 252 -4.94 -7.44 -11.22
CA VAL A 252 -4.16 -8.22 -12.19
C VAL A 252 -5.07 -8.80 -13.27
N ALA A 253 -6.25 -9.31 -12.90
CA ALA A 253 -7.23 -9.81 -13.85
C ALA A 253 -7.73 -8.72 -14.81
N VAL A 254 -7.97 -7.50 -14.32
CA VAL A 254 -8.33 -6.37 -15.19
C VAL A 254 -7.18 -5.95 -16.10
N VAL A 255 -5.93 -5.93 -15.60
CA VAL A 255 -4.73 -5.67 -16.41
C VAL A 255 -4.63 -6.67 -17.57
N LEU A 256 -4.81 -7.97 -17.30
CA LEU A 256 -4.87 -9.00 -18.34
C LEU A 256 -6.07 -8.82 -19.29
N GLY A 257 -7.22 -8.43 -18.74
CA GLY A 257 -8.42 -8.10 -19.50
C GLY A 257 -8.21 -6.95 -20.50
N ILE A 258 -7.42 -5.93 -20.13
CA ILE A 258 -7.03 -4.84 -21.04
C ILE A 258 -6.24 -5.40 -22.22
N GLY A 259 -5.27 -6.28 -21.97
CA GLY A 259 -4.49 -6.94 -23.04
C GLY A 259 -5.37 -7.71 -24.01
N ARG A 260 -6.28 -8.55 -23.48
CA ARG A 260 -7.26 -9.29 -24.30
C ARG A 260 -8.14 -8.36 -25.13
N TYR A 261 -8.61 -7.27 -24.54
CA TYR A 261 -9.47 -6.30 -25.21
C TYR A 261 -8.72 -5.59 -26.34
N LEU A 262 -7.50 -5.10 -26.09
CA LEU A 262 -6.68 -4.38 -27.07
C LEU A 262 -6.21 -5.28 -28.21
N LYS A 263 -5.96 -6.57 -27.96
CA LYS A 263 -5.63 -7.54 -29.03
C LYS A 263 -6.72 -7.60 -30.10
N LYS A 264 -8.00 -7.47 -29.70
CA LYS A 264 -9.17 -7.47 -30.61
C LYS A 264 -9.48 -6.07 -31.18
N ASN A 265 -8.95 -5.01 -30.57
CA ASN A 265 -9.30 -3.60 -30.85
C ASN A 265 -8.03 -2.72 -30.90
N ARG A 266 -7.07 -3.05 -31.77
CA ARG A 266 -5.77 -2.35 -31.86
C ARG A 266 -5.92 -0.87 -32.24
N ASP A 267 -7.01 -0.49 -32.89
CA ASP A 267 -7.35 0.88 -33.27
C ASP A 267 -7.60 1.81 -32.07
N LEU A 268 -7.80 1.26 -30.87
CA LEU A 268 -7.95 2.03 -29.64
C LEU A 268 -6.61 2.45 -29.02
N ILE A 269 -5.50 1.86 -29.44
CA ILE A 269 -4.17 2.24 -28.96
C ILE A 269 -3.85 3.63 -29.51
N PRO A 270 -3.59 4.65 -28.67
CA PRO A 270 -3.26 5.98 -29.15
C PRO A 270 -1.99 5.95 -30.01
N LYS A 271 -1.90 6.85 -30.99
CA LYS A 271 -0.70 6.97 -31.84
C LYS A 271 0.51 7.40 -31.01
N ASN A 272 1.70 6.91 -31.38
CA ASN A 272 2.97 7.24 -30.73
C ASN A 272 2.98 6.89 -29.22
N THR A 273 2.22 5.88 -28.82
CA THR A 273 2.03 5.49 -27.41
C THR A 273 2.35 4.01 -27.23
N GLU A 274 3.19 3.71 -26.26
CA GLU A 274 3.34 2.35 -25.74
C GLU A 274 2.38 2.14 -24.57
N ILE A 275 1.74 0.97 -24.53
CA ILE A 275 0.97 0.52 -23.37
C ILE A 275 1.78 -0.53 -22.62
N ARG A 276 1.96 -0.36 -21.32
CA ARG A 276 2.53 -1.39 -20.44
C ARG A 276 1.46 -1.95 -19.53
N LEU A 277 1.34 -3.26 -19.52
CA LEU A 277 0.49 -4.03 -18.63
C LEU A 277 1.41 -4.69 -17.59
N ILE A 278 1.30 -4.29 -16.33
CA ILE A 278 2.28 -4.66 -15.31
C ILE A 278 1.61 -5.38 -14.15
N ALA A 279 2.16 -6.53 -13.79
CA ALA A 279 1.94 -7.15 -12.49
C ALA A 279 3.17 -6.91 -11.61
N LEU A 280 3.03 -6.04 -10.62
CA LEU A 280 4.09 -5.66 -9.69
C LEU A 280 4.21 -6.71 -8.58
N GLY A 281 5.44 -6.98 -8.13
CA GLY A 281 5.69 -7.82 -6.96
C GLY A 281 5.94 -6.99 -5.70
N CYS A 282 5.82 -7.60 -4.54
CA CYS A 282 6.13 -6.97 -3.25
C CYS A 282 5.45 -5.60 -2.99
N GLU A 283 4.20 -5.39 -3.41
CA GLU A 283 3.40 -4.25 -2.97
C GLU A 283 3.19 -4.33 -1.45
N GLU A 284 2.87 -5.53 -0.96
CA GLU A 284 2.52 -5.82 0.43
C GLU A 284 3.73 -5.78 1.37
N ALA A 285 4.90 -5.51 0.79
CA ALA A 285 6.14 -5.20 1.48
C ALA A 285 6.50 -3.70 1.39
N PHE A 286 5.50 -2.82 1.31
CA PHE A 286 5.62 -1.36 1.13
C PHE A 286 6.09 -0.93 -0.27
N LEU A 287 5.36 -1.38 -1.30
CA LEU A 287 5.45 -0.92 -2.70
C LEU A 287 6.80 -1.19 -3.36
N ARG A 288 7.53 -2.21 -2.90
CA ARG A 288 8.94 -2.37 -3.26
C ARG A 288 9.12 -2.67 -4.74
N GLY A 289 8.23 -3.46 -5.35
CA GLY A 289 8.28 -3.71 -6.79
C GLY A 289 8.07 -2.44 -7.61
N ALA A 290 7.11 -1.58 -7.22
CA ALA A 290 6.91 -0.29 -7.88
C ALA A 290 8.10 0.65 -7.72
N PHE A 291 8.68 0.74 -6.51
CA PHE A 291 9.87 1.56 -6.29
C PHE A 291 11.06 1.09 -7.14
N ARG A 292 11.31 -0.22 -7.22
CA ARG A 292 12.38 -0.78 -8.06
C ARG A 292 12.12 -0.56 -9.55
N TYR A 293 10.88 -0.73 -10.01
CA TYR A 293 10.51 -0.45 -11.39
C TYR A 293 10.72 1.03 -11.75
N VAL A 294 10.24 1.94 -10.91
CA VAL A 294 10.39 3.39 -11.14
C VAL A 294 11.85 3.80 -11.09
N GLU A 295 12.65 3.22 -10.20
CA GLU A 295 14.09 3.45 -10.13
C GLU A 295 14.80 3.00 -11.41
N ALA A 296 14.55 1.77 -11.87
CA ALA A 296 15.17 1.21 -13.06
C ALA A 296 14.78 1.94 -14.36
N HIS A 297 13.54 2.44 -14.45
CA HIS A 297 12.99 3.04 -15.66
C HIS A 297 12.86 4.57 -15.60
N LYS A 298 13.34 5.23 -14.55
CA LYS A 298 13.06 6.65 -14.25
C LYS A 298 13.22 7.59 -15.44
N GLU A 299 14.36 7.51 -16.12
CA GLU A 299 14.68 8.40 -17.22
C GLU A 299 13.84 8.09 -18.47
N GLU A 300 13.55 6.81 -18.72
CA GLU A 300 12.62 6.38 -19.78
C GLU A 300 11.20 6.89 -19.51
N LEU A 301 10.68 6.69 -18.29
CA LEU A 301 9.35 7.13 -17.88
C LEU A 301 9.18 8.64 -18.08
N LYS A 302 10.19 9.43 -17.70
CA LYS A 302 10.18 10.88 -17.93
C LYS A 302 10.23 11.24 -19.41
N LYS A 303 11.13 10.61 -20.18
CA LYS A 303 11.29 10.87 -21.61
C LYS A 303 10.01 10.57 -22.39
N LEU A 304 9.29 9.52 -22.01
CA LEU A 304 8.05 9.07 -22.65
C LEU A 304 6.78 9.64 -22.01
N ASN A 305 6.86 10.76 -21.26
CA ASN A 305 5.71 11.42 -20.65
C ASN A 305 4.76 10.45 -19.93
N ALA A 306 5.34 9.51 -19.16
CA ALA A 306 4.61 8.36 -18.66
C ALA A 306 3.43 8.73 -17.75
N VAL A 307 2.33 7.99 -17.90
CA VAL A 307 1.16 8.00 -17.03
C VAL A 307 0.92 6.60 -16.48
N CYS A 308 0.89 6.44 -15.16
CA CYS A 308 0.54 5.19 -14.51
C CYS A 308 -0.90 5.23 -13.96
N ILE A 309 -1.72 4.27 -14.39
CA ILE A 309 -3.04 3.98 -13.83
C ILE A 309 -2.90 2.67 -13.04
N ASN A 310 -2.66 2.79 -11.74
CA ASN A 310 -2.67 1.65 -10.83
C ASN A 310 -4.11 1.23 -10.53
N LEU A 311 -4.32 -0.07 -10.38
CA LEU A 311 -5.61 -0.67 -10.06
C LEU A 311 -5.47 -1.43 -8.75
N GLU A 312 -6.44 -1.26 -7.86
CA GLU A 312 -6.34 -1.74 -6.49
C GLU A 312 -7.71 -2.16 -5.94
N MET A 313 -7.79 -3.32 -5.29
CA MET A 313 -8.99 -3.79 -4.58
C MET A 313 -10.32 -3.61 -5.35
N ILE A 314 -10.49 -4.31 -6.47
CA ILE A 314 -11.70 -4.22 -7.32
C ILE A 314 -12.76 -5.21 -6.82
N GLN A 315 -13.76 -4.69 -6.12
CA GLN A 315 -14.69 -5.48 -5.31
C GLN A 315 -16.18 -5.15 -5.53
N ASP A 316 -16.63 -3.91 -5.41
CA ASP A 316 -18.03 -3.47 -5.45
C ASP A 316 -18.27 -2.53 -6.65
N PRO A 317 -19.19 -2.86 -7.59
CA PRO A 317 -19.34 -2.11 -8.83
C PRO A 317 -19.94 -0.72 -8.63
N LYS A 318 -20.49 -0.45 -7.43
CA LYS A 318 -21.13 0.83 -7.06
C LYS A 318 -20.17 1.76 -6.31
N ARG A 319 -18.96 1.31 -5.98
CA ARG A 319 -18.01 2.04 -5.12
C ARG A 319 -16.70 2.36 -5.83
N ASN A 320 -16.78 2.87 -7.06
CA ASN A 320 -15.59 3.27 -7.81
C ASN A 320 -15.05 4.62 -7.32
N ILE A 321 -13.78 4.64 -6.93
CA ILE A 321 -13.05 5.83 -6.53
C ILE A 321 -11.72 5.94 -7.26
N VAL A 322 -11.23 7.16 -7.41
CA VAL A 322 -9.85 7.45 -7.82
C VAL A 322 -9.13 8.10 -6.66
N ILE A 323 -7.99 7.56 -6.26
CA ILE A 323 -7.20 8.05 -5.13
C ILE A 323 -6.50 9.33 -5.55
N ASN A 324 -6.78 10.43 -4.86
CA ASN A 324 -6.13 11.72 -5.09
C ASN A 324 -5.01 12.03 -4.09
N TYR A 325 -5.07 11.42 -2.91
CA TYR A 325 -4.13 11.66 -1.82
C TYR A 325 -3.96 10.43 -0.93
N GLU A 326 -2.71 10.07 -0.65
CA GLU A 326 -2.34 9.05 0.30
C GLU A 326 -1.79 9.69 1.59
N PRO A 327 -2.53 9.64 2.71
CA PRO A 327 -2.18 10.37 3.93
C PRO A 327 -0.96 9.79 4.66
N THR A 328 -0.74 8.47 4.57
CA THR A 328 0.38 7.78 5.23
C THR A 328 1.72 8.24 4.65
N THR A 329 1.84 8.24 3.32
CA THR A 329 3.06 8.65 2.61
C THR A 329 3.08 10.14 2.25
N LYS A 330 1.99 10.86 2.52
CA LYS A 330 1.75 12.28 2.16
C LYS A 330 1.86 12.54 0.66
N THR A 331 1.45 11.57 -0.15
CA THR A 331 1.62 11.62 -1.60
C THR A 331 0.34 12.14 -2.27
N ARG A 332 0.48 13.13 -3.16
CA ARG A 332 -0.61 13.61 -4.03
C ARG A 332 -0.45 13.02 -5.42
N HIS A 333 -1.57 12.63 -6.01
CA HIS A 333 -1.62 12.08 -7.37
C HIS A 333 -1.92 13.15 -8.42
N SER A 334 -1.77 12.80 -9.69
CA SER A 334 -1.87 13.76 -10.79
C SER A 334 -3.30 14.22 -11.03
N GLU A 335 -3.55 15.50 -10.76
CA GLU A 335 -4.85 16.14 -10.94
C GLU A 335 -5.37 16.01 -12.38
N GLU A 336 -4.50 16.25 -13.36
CA GLU A 336 -4.81 16.11 -14.78
C GLU A 336 -5.36 14.71 -15.10
N ILE A 337 -4.71 13.67 -14.57
CA ILE A 337 -5.09 12.28 -14.85
C ILE A 337 -6.37 11.89 -14.10
N ILE A 338 -6.57 12.41 -12.87
CA ILE A 338 -7.82 12.25 -12.10
C ILE A 338 -9.01 12.77 -12.92
N GLN A 339 -8.93 13.99 -13.46
CA GLN A 339 -10.01 14.57 -14.27
C GLN A 339 -10.26 13.77 -15.55
N LYS A 340 -9.18 13.35 -16.24
CA LYS A 340 -9.29 12.53 -17.45
C LYS A 340 -9.97 11.18 -17.19
N VAL A 341 -9.65 10.50 -16.08
CA VAL A 341 -10.27 9.20 -15.76
C VAL A 341 -11.72 9.34 -15.31
N ILE A 342 -12.07 10.39 -14.57
CA ILE A 342 -13.46 10.69 -14.19
C ILE A 342 -14.31 10.90 -15.45
N LYS A 343 -13.85 11.76 -16.36
CA LYS A 343 -14.52 11.98 -17.65
C LYS A 343 -14.65 10.69 -18.45
N SER A 344 -13.61 9.85 -18.42
CA SER A 344 -13.62 8.55 -19.10
C SER A 344 -14.66 7.58 -18.50
N ALA A 345 -14.84 7.60 -17.19
CA ALA A 345 -15.86 6.82 -16.49
C ALA A 345 -17.29 7.30 -16.84
N GLU A 346 -17.51 8.62 -16.88
CA GLU A 346 -18.79 9.22 -17.26
C GLU A 346 -19.22 8.82 -18.69
N LEU A 347 -18.28 8.78 -19.64
CA LEU A 347 -18.53 8.37 -21.02
C LEU A 347 -19.04 6.92 -21.17
N VAL A 348 -18.79 6.07 -20.17
CA VAL A 348 -19.29 4.69 -20.11
C VAL A 348 -20.38 4.50 -19.06
N GLY A 349 -20.93 5.59 -18.52
CA GLY A 349 -22.04 5.57 -17.57
C GLY A 349 -21.66 5.07 -16.18
N ILE A 350 -20.38 5.16 -15.80
CA ILE A 350 -19.88 4.71 -14.49
C ILE A 350 -19.51 5.94 -13.66
N THR A 351 -20.04 6.02 -12.44
CA THR A 351 -19.64 7.07 -11.49
C THR A 351 -18.31 6.71 -10.86
N LEU A 352 -17.31 7.58 -11.03
CA LEU A 352 -16.00 7.53 -10.40
C LEU A 352 -15.77 8.83 -9.63
N LYS A 353 -15.42 8.76 -8.34
CA LYS A 353 -15.25 9.96 -7.50
C LYS A 353 -13.83 10.04 -6.93
N PRO A 354 -13.24 11.24 -6.84
CA PRO A 354 -11.98 11.41 -6.15
C PRO A 354 -12.14 11.19 -4.64
N SER A 355 -11.18 10.51 -4.03
CA SER A 355 -11.14 10.30 -2.58
C SER A 355 -9.71 10.22 -2.08
N ALA A 356 -9.47 10.69 -0.86
CA ALA A 356 -8.26 10.31 -0.14
C ALA A 356 -8.30 8.80 0.19
N MET A 357 -7.13 8.18 0.31
CA MET A 357 -7.04 6.81 0.82
C MET A 357 -7.61 6.73 2.24
N GLY A 358 -8.43 5.71 2.48
CA GLY A 358 -9.20 5.53 3.71
C GLY A 358 -10.53 6.29 3.75
N GLY A 359 -10.83 7.13 2.75
CA GLY A 359 -12.12 7.81 2.57
C GLY A 359 -12.10 9.32 2.86
N ASN A 360 -13.28 9.94 2.78
CA ASN A 360 -13.43 11.41 2.80
C ASN A 360 -14.08 11.94 4.09
N SER A 361 -14.74 11.09 4.88
CA SER A 361 -15.31 11.49 6.17
C SER A 361 -14.22 11.75 7.22
N ARG A 362 -14.56 12.43 8.33
CA ARG A 362 -13.59 12.73 9.40
C ARG A 362 -13.03 11.46 10.04
N LEU A 363 -13.88 10.45 10.19
CA LEU A 363 -13.52 9.16 10.77
C LEU A 363 -12.65 8.35 9.79
N GLU A 364 -13.08 8.29 8.54
CA GLU A 364 -12.34 7.69 7.41
C GLU A 364 -10.94 8.29 7.24
N LYS A 365 -10.81 9.62 7.26
CA LYS A 365 -9.51 10.30 7.18
C LYS A 365 -8.58 10.01 8.36
N LEU A 366 -9.13 9.74 9.55
CA LEU A 366 -8.33 9.34 10.72
C LEU A 366 -7.80 7.91 10.54
N PHE A 367 -8.65 6.99 10.07
CA PHE A 367 -8.25 5.62 9.75
C PHE A 367 -7.31 5.54 8.54
N GLY A 368 -7.50 6.42 7.54
CA GLY A 368 -6.65 6.54 6.35
C GLY A 368 -5.19 6.81 6.69
N LYS A 369 -4.88 7.53 7.77
CA LYS A 369 -3.49 7.76 8.22
C LYS A 369 -2.77 6.49 8.68
N MET A 370 -3.51 5.41 8.88
CA MET A 370 -3.00 4.10 9.30
C MET A 370 -3.14 3.05 8.19
N THR A 371 -3.57 3.44 6.97
CA THR A 371 -3.62 2.53 5.81
C THR A 371 -2.27 2.48 5.10
N GLY A 372 -2.07 1.46 4.27
CA GLY A 372 -0.97 1.45 3.31
C GLY A 372 -1.11 2.55 2.25
N GLY A 373 -0.03 2.78 1.50
CA GLY A 373 -0.08 3.45 0.21
C GLY A 373 -0.41 2.47 -0.91
N THR A 374 -0.39 2.93 -2.16
CA THR A 374 -0.57 2.10 -3.35
C THR A 374 0.62 2.27 -4.29
N ASP A 375 0.83 1.35 -5.23
CA ASP A 375 1.99 1.40 -6.12
C ASP A 375 2.14 2.72 -6.90
N ALA A 376 1.03 3.45 -7.14
CA ALA A 376 1.06 4.79 -7.73
C ALA A 376 1.90 5.81 -6.93
N THR A 377 2.15 5.57 -5.64
CA THR A 377 3.01 6.42 -4.82
C THR A 377 4.46 6.42 -5.28
N ALA A 378 5.00 5.29 -5.72
CA ALA A 378 6.39 5.22 -6.22
C ALA A 378 6.58 6.13 -7.45
N PHE A 379 5.61 6.12 -8.35
CA PHE A 379 5.57 6.98 -9.54
C PHE A 379 5.43 8.46 -9.16
N SER A 380 4.45 8.78 -8.31
CA SER A 380 4.14 10.15 -7.92
C SER A 380 5.30 10.82 -7.17
N LYS A 381 5.94 10.10 -6.23
CA LYS A 381 7.15 10.57 -5.52
C LYS A 381 8.33 10.83 -6.47
N SER A 382 8.34 10.21 -7.64
CA SER A 382 9.36 10.40 -8.68
C SER A 382 8.98 11.43 -9.75
N ASN A 383 7.92 12.21 -9.53
CA ASN A 383 7.34 13.17 -10.48
C ASN A 383 6.88 12.54 -11.80
N ILE A 384 6.45 11.28 -11.77
CA ILE A 384 5.73 10.63 -12.87
C ILE A 384 4.23 10.73 -12.58
N LYS A 385 3.43 11.05 -13.60
CA LYS A 385 1.98 11.20 -13.41
C LYS A 385 1.39 9.84 -13.07
N ALA A 386 0.71 9.73 -11.94
CA ALA A 386 0.06 8.48 -11.54
C ALA A 386 -1.22 8.72 -10.76
N ILE A 387 -2.11 7.73 -10.79
CA ILE A 387 -3.34 7.62 -10.00
C ILE A 387 -3.57 6.15 -9.61
N THR A 388 -4.45 5.92 -8.64
CA THR A 388 -5.00 4.59 -8.36
C THR A 388 -6.51 4.59 -8.52
N ILE A 389 -7.05 3.62 -9.26
CA ILE A 389 -8.48 3.33 -9.32
C ILE A 389 -8.80 2.19 -8.37
N MET A 390 -9.78 2.38 -7.50
CA MET A 390 -10.31 1.34 -6.63
C MET A 390 -11.81 1.18 -6.85
N ALA A 391 -12.33 -0.02 -6.58
CA ALA A 391 -13.76 -0.26 -6.55
C ALA A 391 -14.12 -1.01 -5.26
N THR A 392 -13.99 -0.39 -4.10
CA THR A 392 -14.12 -1.09 -2.80
C THR A 392 -15.02 -0.35 -1.82
N ASP A 393 -15.82 -1.11 -1.07
CA ASP A 393 -16.45 -0.62 0.15
C ASP A 393 -15.54 -0.90 1.37
N PHE A 394 -14.85 0.12 1.86
CA PHE A 394 -13.90 -0.01 2.97
C PHE A 394 -14.51 -0.56 4.27
N LEU A 395 -15.82 -0.37 4.50
CA LEU A 395 -16.46 -0.92 5.69
C LEU A 395 -16.69 -2.43 5.53
N LYS A 396 -17.05 -2.88 4.32
CA LYS A 396 -17.14 -4.32 4.01
C LYS A 396 -15.77 -4.97 4.04
N SER A 397 -14.72 -4.28 3.58
CA SER A 397 -13.37 -4.86 3.46
C SER A 397 -12.77 -5.30 4.79
N ILE A 398 -13.12 -4.68 5.92
CA ILE A 398 -12.70 -5.11 7.28
C ILE A 398 -13.04 -6.59 7.55
N GLN A 399 -14.00 -7.18 6.83
CA GLN A 399 -14.38 -8.58 7.01
C GLN A 399 -13.44 -9.58 6.31
N TYR A 400 -12.55 -9.14 5.42
CA TYR A 400 -11.70 -10.06 4.65
C TYR A 400 -10.29 -9.54 4.38
N TYR A 401 -10.09 -8.22 4.26
CA TYR A 401 -8.84 -7.54 3.95
C TYR A 401 -7.66 -8.08 4.78
N HIS A 402 -6.54 -8.40 4.12
CA HIS A 402 -5.33 -8.97 4.74
C HIS A 402 -5.57 -10.23 5.61
N THR A 403 -6.62 -11.00 5.32
CA THR A 403 -6.90 -12.26 6.01
C THR A 403 -7.19 -13.38 5.01
N TYR A 404 -7.16 -14.64 5.48
CA TYR A 404 -7.49 -15.81 4.67
C TYR A 404 -8.90 -15.79 4.05
N ARG A 405 -9.76 -14.84 4.44
CA ARG A 405 -11.12 -14.66 3.94
C ARG A 405 -11.19 -13.79 2.69
N ASP A 406 -10.06 -13.24 2.23
CA ASP A 406 -10.01 -12.50 0.96
C ASP A 406 -10.00 -13.48 -0.22
N THR A 407 -11.20 -13.85 -0.63
CA THR A 407 -11.51 -14.90 -1.61
C THR A 407 -12.41 -14.37 -2.72
N LEU A 408 -12.49 -15.10 -3.84
CA LEU A 408 -13.19 -14.65 -5.05
C LEU A 408 -14.65 -14.26 -4.82
N ASP A 409 -15.34 -14.92 -3.88
CA ASP A 409 -16.74 -14.62 -3.52
C ASP A 409 -16.96 -13.22 -2.95
N LYS A 410 -15.89 -12.49 -2.62
CA LYS A 410 -15.97 -11.08 -2.20
C LYS A 410 -16.14 -10.13 -3.38
N ILE A 411 -15.72 -10.51 -4.59
CA ILE A 411 -15.82 -9.68 -5.79
C ILE A 411 -17.25 -9.77 -6.33
N GLU A 412 -17.99 -8.66 -6.23
CA GLU A 412 -19.32 -8.55 -6.80
C GLU A 412 -19.26 -8.53 -8.34
N LYS A 413 -20.26 -9.16 -8.98
CA LYS A 413 -20.33 -9.23 -10.45
C LYS A 413 -20.47 -7.83 -11.05
N GLY A 414 -19.68 -7.53 -12.08
CA GLY A 414 -19.68 -6.22 -12.74
C GLY A 414 -18.55 -5.30 -12.27
N SER A 415 -17.86 -5.60 -11.16
CA SER A 415 -16.78 -4.77 -10.63
C SER A 415 -15.59 -4.75 -11.59
N LEU A 416 -15.13 -5.93 -12.02
CA LEU A 416 -13.98 -6.06 -12.93
C LEU A 416 -14.31 -5.42 -14.29
N GLU A 417 -15.51 -5.64 -14.80
CA GLU A 417 -15.97 -5.10 -16.08
C GLU A 417 -16.10 -3.57 -16.04
N ASN A 418 -16.56 -3.00 -14.93
CA ASN A 418 -16.66 -1.56 -14.77
C ASN A 418 -15.28 -0.91 -14.83
N VAL A 419 -14.30 -1.44 -14.10
CA VAL A 419 -12.94 -0.89 -14.11
C VAL A 419 -12.27 -1.10 -15.48
N LEU A 420 -12.46 -2.26 -16.12
CA LEU A 420 -12.00 -2.49 -17.50
C LEU A 420 -12.59 -1.47 -18.48
N LYS A 421 -13.89 -1.19 -18.40
CA LYS A 421 -14.55 -0.17 -19.23
C LYS A 421 -13.97 1.23 -19.01
N ILE A 422 -13.68 1.60 -17.76
CA ILE A 422 -13.03 2.88 -17.44
C ILE A 422 -11.66 2.96 -18.11
N CYS A 423 -10.84 1.92 -17.99
CA CYS A 423 -9.49 1.88 -18.56
C CYS A 423 -9.51 1.95 -20.10
N VAL A 424 -10.39 1.19 -20.75
CA VAL A 424 -10.56 1.23 -22.22
C VAL A 424 -11.11 2.58 -22.67
N SER A 425 -12.03 3.18 -21.90
CA SER A 425 -12.56 4.52 -22.18
C SER A 425 -11.48 5.59 -22.08
N TYR A 426 -10.58 5.47 -21.10
CA TYR A 426 -9.42 6.34 -20.96
C TYR A 426 -8.51 6.28 -22.19
N LEU A 427 -8.17 5.06 -22.67
CA LEU A 427 -7.38 4.90 -23.89
C LEU A 427 -8.06 5.52 -25.12
N LYS A 428 -9.37 5.31 -25.26
CA LYS A 428 -10.17 5.90 -26.33
C LYS A 428 -10.24 7.43 -26.26
N ASN A 429 -10.15 8.00 -25.05
CA ASN A 429 -10.10 9.44 -24.85
C ASN A 429 -8.71 10.00 -25.20
N GLU A 430 -7.63 9.32 -24.82
CA GLU A 430 -6.27 9.72 -25.17
C GLU A 430 -5.97 9.58 -26.68
N SER A 431 -6.64 8.67 -27.39
CA SER A 431 -6.51 8.55 -28.85
C SER A 431 -7.20 9.70 -29.61
N LYS A 432 -8.11 10.42 -28.96
CA LYS A 432 -8.76 11.64 -29.48
C LYS A 432 -8.09 12.85 -28.85
N SER A 433 -7.09 13.42 -29.50
CA SER A 433 -6.33 14.61 -29.06
C SER A 433 -7.19 15.63 -28.28
N PHE A 434 -7.20 15.56 -26.95
CA PHE A 434 -7.98 16.48 -26.13
C PHE A 434 -7.06 17.61 -25.65
N LEU A 435 -6.88 18.61 -26.52
CA LEU A 435 -6.40 19.93 -26.14
C LEU A 435 -7.64 20.80 -25.88
N GLY A 436 -7.91 21.19 -24.63
CA GLY A 436 -8.69 22.42 -24.43
C GLY A 436 -9.70 22.57 -23.28
N ASP A 437 -9.64 21.84 -22.17
CA ASP A 437 -10.43 22.22 -20.98
C ASP A 437 -9.53 22.77 -19.87
N LYS A 438 -9.93 23.91 -19.28
CA LYS A 438 -9.26 24.53 -18.13
C LYS A 438 -9.26 23.55 -16.95
N ILE A 439 -8.07 23.21 -16.46
CA ILE A 439 -7.87 22.46 -15.22
C ILE A 439 -8.38 23.33 -14.06
N VAL A 440 -9.44 22.91 -13.37
CA VAL A 440 -9.84 23.47 -12.09
C VAL A 440 -9.11 22.69 -11.00
N SER A 441 -8.35 23.39 -10.14
CA SER A 441 -7.60 22.79 -9.03
C SER A 441 -8.56 22.08 -8.07
N LEU A 442 -8.33 20.81 -7.72
CA LEU A 442 -9.00 20.14 -6.59
C LEU A 442 -8.37 20.52 -5.23
N TRP A 443 -7.34 21.36 -5.24
CA TRP A 443 -6.52 21.67 -4.07
C TRP A 443 -6.70 23.11 -3.58
N ASP A 444 -7.56 23.88 -4.25
CA ASP A 444 -8.10 25.15 -3.79
C ASP A 444 -9.34 24.90 -2.92
#